data_AF-N6WY49-F1
#
_entry.id   AF-N6WY49-F1
#
_cell.length_a   1.000
_cell.length_b   1.000
_cell.length_c   1.000
_cell.angle_alpha   90.00
_cell.angle_beta   90.00
_cell.angle_gamma   90.00
#
_symmetry.space_group_name_H-M   'P 1'
#
loop_
_entity.id
_entity.type
_entity.pdbx_description
1 polymer ?
#
loop_
_entity_poly.entity_id
_entity_poly.type
_entity_poly.pdbx_seq_one_letter_code
_entity_poly.pdbx_strand_id
1 'polypeptide(L)'
;MLERVCQGIYQYPGAPDQSGLILFHAAALLRARHFNYISLETVLSEAGLISQMPMSWITVVSTGRSAKVNCGRYGTIEFIHTERRMSDVVEHLHYDSAHHLYRADNELALDDMHRFNRSTLDLVQDTTDGSV
;
A
#
# COMPACT_ATOMS: atom_id res chain seq x y z
N MET A 1 28.27 -9.87 0.37
CA MET A 1 27.67 -9.02 -0.68
C MET A 1 26.23 -8.72 -0.29
N LEU A 2 25.74 -7.50 -0.49
CA LEU A 2 24.35 -7.13 -0.16
C LEU A 2 23.41 -7.50 -1.31
N GLU A 3 22.18 -7.89 -0.98
CA GLU A 3 21.13 -8.19 -1.96
C GLU A 3 20.23 -6.97 -2.15
N ARG A 4 19.97 -6.58 -3.40
CA ARG A 4 19.12 -5.42 -3.72
C ARG A 4 17.65 -5.80 -3.64
N VAL A 5 16.88 -5.04 -2.87
CA VAL A 5 15.41 -5.14 -2.81
C VAL A 5 14.78 -4.19 -3.82
N CYS A 6 15.00 -2.89 -3.65
CA CYS A 6 14.57 -1.82 -4.56
C CYS A 6 15.77 -0.91 -4.86
N GLN A 7 15.60 0.11 -5.71
CA GLN A 7 16.66 1.09 -5.92
C GLN A 7 16.99 1.81 -4.61
N GLY A 8 18.24 1.70 -4.14
CA GLY A 8 18.68 2.32 -2.89
C GLY A 8 18.30 1.54 -1.62
N ILE A 9 17.58 0.43 -1.73
CA ILE A 9 17.21 -0.44 -0.60
C ILE A 9 17.85 -1.82 -0.79
N TYR A 10 18.59 -2.26 0.22
CA TYR A 10 19.31 -3.51 0.21
C TYR A 10 19.06 -4.29 1.50
N GLN A 11 19.04 -5.60 1.41
CA GLN A 11 18.96 -6.50 2.55
C GLN A 11 20.27 -7.27 2.73
N TYR A 12 20.55 -7.66 3.97
CA TYR A 12 21.67 -8.53 4.30
C TYR A 12 21.26 -10.00 4.06
N PRO A 13 21.93 -10.74 3.14
CA PRO A 13 21.51 -12.11 2.80
C PRO A 13 21.64 -13.13 3.92
N GLY A 14 22.45 -12.85 4.96
CA GLY A 14 22.58 -13.73 6.12
C GLY A 14 21.42 -13.65 7.12
N ALA A 15 20.58 -12.62 6.99
CA ALA A 15 19.35 -12.45 7.75
C ALA A 15 18.33 -11.68 6.89
N PRO A 16 17.83 -12.30 5.80
CA PRO A 16 16.88 -11.65 4.92
C PRO A 16 15.55 -11.44 5.65
N ASP A 17 14.75 -10.49 5.16
CA ASP A 17 13.40 -10.29 5.68
C ASP A 17 12.53 -11.53 5.37
N GLN A 18 11.91 -12.09 6.41
CA GLN A 18 11.04 -13.28 6.32
C GLN A 18 9.58 -12.96 6.68
N SER A 19 9.25 -11.68 6.93
CA SER A 19 7.91 -11.25 7.33
C SER A 19 6.87 -11.37 6.22
N GLY A 20 7.31 -11.43 4.95
CA GLY A 20 6.44 -11.23 3.79
C GLY A 20 6.06 -9.77 3.52
N LEU A 21 6.52 -8.83 4.36
CA LEU A 21 6.16 -7.41 4.30
C LEU A 21 7.26 -6.54 3.68
N ILE A 22 8.20 -7.15 2.96
CA ILE A 22 9.41 -6.48 2.47
C ILE A 22 9.13 -5.26 1.59
N LEU A 23 8.05 -5.26 0.81
CA LEU A 23 7.63 -4.10 0.03
C LEU A 23 7.18 -2.94 0.92
N PHE A 24 6.46 -3.21 2.01
CA PHE A 24 6.03 -2.20 2.97
C PHE A 24 7.21 -1.60 3.72
N HIS A 25 8.13 -2.45 4.18
CA HIS A 25 9.39 -2.01 4.80
C HIS A 25 10.22 -1.16 3.85
N ALA A 26 10.35 -1.58 2.59
CA ALA A 26 11.04 -0.80 1.57
C ALA A 26 10.32 0.53 1.29
N ALA A 27 8.99 0.54 1.27
CA ALA A 27 8.22 1.76 1.07
C ALA A 27 8.44 2.78 2.20
N ALA A 28 8.42 2.32 3.45
CA ALA A 28 8.74 3.13 4.62
C ALA A 28 10.13 3.77 4.52
N LEU A 29 11.14 3.01 4.08
CA LEU A 29 12.50 3.51 3.91
C LEU A 29 12.64 4.48 2.74
N LEU A 30 12.06 4.18 1.57
CA LEU A 30 12.13 5.01 0.36
C LEU A 30 11.50 6.40 0.54
N ARG A 31 10.55 6.52 1.48
CA ARG A 31 9.83 7.77 1.76
C ARG A 31 9.87 8.16 3.24
N ALA A 32 10.91 7.78 3.97
CA ALA A 32 11.04 8.04 5.41
C ALA A 32 10.92 9.52 5.84
N ARG A 33 11.14 10.46 4.90
CA ARG A 33 11.02 11.92 5.14
C ARG A 33 9.66 12.52 4.80
N HIS A 34 8.73 11.70 4.32
CA HIS A 34 7.37 12.09 3.97
C HIS A 34 6.37 11.42 4.90
N PHE A 35 5.18 11.99 4.96
CA PHE A 35 4.06 11.32 5.59
C PHE A 35 3.50 10.30 4.59
N ASN A 36 3.43 9.03 5.01
CA ASN A 36 3.00 7.93 4.17
C ASN A 36 2.02 7.05 4.94
N TYR A 37 1.01 6.55 4.23
CA TYR A 37 0.08 5.58 4.79
C TYR A 37 -0.40 4.58 3.72
N ILE A 38 -0.62 3.34 4.14
CA ILE A 38 -1.20 2.26 3.33
C ILE A 38 -2.70 2.57 3.17
N SER A 39 -3.19 2.61 1.94
CA SER A 39 -4.57 2.97 1.61
C SER A 39 -5.04 2.24 0.34
N LEU A 40 -6.14 2.69 -0.25
CA LEU A 40 -6.58 2.33 -1.59
C LEU A 40 -6.72 0.82 -1.78
N GLU A 41 -6.27 0.31 -2.92
CA GLU A 41 -6.45 -1.08 -3.32
C GLU A 41 -5.78 -2.04 -2.33
N THR A 42 -4.69 -1.65 -1.68
CA THR A 42 -3.99 -2.50 -0.71
C THR A 42 -4.83 -2.75 0.54
N VAL A 43 -5.42 -1.70 1.13
CA VAL A 43 -6.28 -1.87 2.31
C VAL A 43 -7.56 -2.62 1.93
N LEU A 44 -8.19 -2.25 0.81
CA LEU A 44 -9.46 -2.82 0.41
C LEU A 44 -9.35 -4.28 -0.06
N SER A 45 -8.23 -4.65 -0.69
CA SER A 45 -7.97 -6.04 -1.10
C SER A 45 -7.73 -6.94 0.11
N GLU A 46 -7.01 -6.46 1.13
CA GLU A 46 -6.82 -7.21 2.37
C GLU A 46 -8.12 -7.36 3.18
N ALA A 47 -9.00 -6.37 3.10
CA ALA A 47 -10.34 -6.41 3.69
C ALA A 47 -11.35 -7.27 2.89
N GLY A 48 -10.97 -7.80 1.72
CA GLY A 48 -11.86 -8.55 0.83
C GLY A 48 -12.95 -7.71 0.15
N LEU A 49 -12.80 -6.38 0.14
CA LEU A 49 -13.78 -5.45 -0.44
C LEU A 49 -13.58 -5.23 -1.94
N ILE A 50 -12.39 -5.53 -2.46
CA ILE A 50 -12.12 -5.57 -3.90
C ILE A 50 -11.38 -6.86 -4.25
N SER A 51 -11.63 -7.37 -5.46
CA SER A 51 -10.90 -8.51 -6.01
C SER A 51 -9.40 -8.19 -6.21
N GLN A 52 -8.59 -9.23 -6.10
CA GLN A 52 -7.16 -9.15 -5.76
C GLN A 52 -6.35 -8.23 -6.70
N MET A 53 -5.45 -7.43 -6.10
CA MET A 53 -4.43 -6.69 -6.84
C MET A 53 -3.49 -7.66 -7.61
N PRO A 54 -2.76 -7.20 -8.65
CA PRO A 54 -1.66 -7.96 -9.21
C PRO A 54 -0.75 -8.48 -8.10
N MET A 55 -0.45 -9.78 -8.10
CA MET A 55 0.41 -10.42 -7.10
C MET A 55 1.68 -9.57 -6.89
N SER A 56 1.95 -9.19 -5.63
CA SER A 56 3.08 -8.34 -5.24
C SER A 56 3.02 -6.88 -5.74
N TRP A 57 1.85 -6.24 -5.69
CA TRP A 57 1.70 -4.79 -5.90
C TRP A 57 1.10 -4.14 -4.66
N ILE A 58 1.75 -3.11 -4.12
CA ILE A 58 1.21 -2.32 -3.01
C ILE A 58 1.05 -0.85 -3.42
N THR A 59 -0.01 -0.22 -2.92
CA THR A 59 -0.30 1.19 -3.09
C THR A 59 -0.12 1.91 -1.75
N VAL A 60 0.66 2.99 -1.75
CA VAL A 60 0.93 3.82 -0.58
C VAL A 60 0.66 5.27 -0.93
N VAL A 61 -0.19 5.92 -0.14
CA VAL A 61 -0.40 7.37 -0.27
C VAL A 61 0.73 8.09 0.44
N SER A 62 1.29 9.13 -0.19
CA SER A 62 2.49 9.83 0.29
C SER A 62 2.40 11.33 0.04
N THR A 63 2.89 12.15 0.97
CA THR A 63 3.10 13.59 0.69
C THR A 63 4.27 13.85 -0.25
N GLY A 64 5.06 12.82 -0.58
CA GLY A 64 6.09 12.86 -1.62
C GLY A 64 5.52 12.70 -3.03
N ARG A 65 6.39 12.83 -4.03
CA ARG A 65 5.99 12.69 -5.45
C ARG A 65 5.48 11.27 -5.75
N SER A 66 4.42 11.19 -6.55
CA SER A 66 3.92 9.94 -7.13
C SER A 66 5.02 9.22 -7.90
N ALA A 67 5.13 7.91 -7.71
CA ALA A 67 6.14 7.10 -8.39
C ALA A 67 5.74 5.63 -8.37
N LYS A 68 6.07 4.90 -9.43
CA LYS A 68 6.04 3.43 -9.44
C LYS A 68 7.47 2.94 -9.29
N VAL A 69 7.74 2.22 -8.21
CA VAL A 69 9.07 1.69 -7.89
C VAL A 69 9.04 0.18 -8.12
N ASN A 70 9.76 -0.27 -9.15
CA ASN A 70 9.94 -1.69 -9.43
C ASN A 70 11.04 -2.28 -8.52
N CYS A 71 10.67 -3.28 -7.72
CA CYS A 71 11.54 -4.00 -6.78
C CYS A 71 11.86 -5.42 -7.27
N GLY A 72 11.79 -5.64 -8.59
CA GLY A 72 12.14 -6.91 -9.24
C GLY A 72 11.27 -8.05 -8.75
N ARG A 73 11.91 -9.12 -8.26
CA ARG A 73 11.22 -10.33 -7.79
C ARG A 73 10.29 -10.10 -6.59
N TYR A 74 10.47 -9.00 -5.87
CA TYR A 74 9.66 -8.68 -4.70
C TYR A 74 8.35 -7.99 -5.08
N GLY A 75 8.23 -7.44 -6.29
CA GLY A 75 7.03 -6.76 -6.75
C GLY A 75 7.21 -5.26 -7.00
N THR A 76 6.11 -4.51 -6.87
CA THR A 76 6.04 -3.07 -7.18
C THR A 76 5.41 -2.28 -6.04
N ILE A 77 5.98 -1.11 -5.77
CA ILE A 77 5.43 -0.12 -4.84
C ILE A 77 4.92 1.06 -5.67
N GLU A 78 3.62 1.34 -5.62
CA GLU A 78 3.03 2.54 -6.20
C GLU A 78 2.81 3.59 -5.11
N PHE A 79 3.56 4.68 -5.19
CA PHE A 79 3.30 5.88 -4.40
C PHE A 79 2.33 6.80 -5.13
N ILE A 80 1.28 7.22 -4.43
CA ILE A 80 0.33 8.24 -4.92
C ILE A 80 0.52 9.51 -4.10
N HIS A 81 0.78 10.62 -4.78
CA HIS A 81 0.95 11.92 -4.14
C HIS A 81 -0.38 12.40 -3.54
N THR A 82 -0.31 12.90 -2.32
CA THR A 82 -1.39 13.62 -1.65
C THR A 82 -0.91 14.98 -1.16
N GLU A 83 -1.79 15.98 -1.28
CA GLU A 83 -1.63 17.28 -0.62
C GLU A 83 -2.32 17.32 0.76
N ARG A 84 -3.13 16.29 1.11
CA ARG A 84 -3.75 16.20 2.44
C ARG A 84 -2.68 16.12 3.51
N ARG A 85 -2.88 16.88 4.58
CA ARG A 85 -2.04 16.83 5.77
C ARG A 85 -2.46 15.64 6.61
N MET A 86 -1.53 15.14 7.42
CA MET A 86 -1.82 14.08 8.39
C MET A 86 -3.00 14.45 9.30
N SER A 87 -3.11 15.73 9.70
CA SER A 87 -4.21 16.25 10.51
C SER A 87 -5.60 16.03 9.92
N ASP A 88 -5.70 15.95 8.59
CA ASP A 88 -6.97 15.89 7.89
C ASP A 88 -7.55 14.46 7.90
N VAL A 89 -6.73 13.47 8.23
CA VAL A 89 -7.04 12.04 8.10
C VAL A 89 -6.64 11.22 9.33
N VAL A 90 -6.08 11.85 10.37
CA VAL A 90 -5.50 11.16 11.53
C VAL A 90 -6.50 10.28 12.28
N GLU A 91 -7.78 10.65 12.30
CA GLU A 91 -8.84 9.88 12.97
C GLU A 91 -9.08 8.51 12.31
N HIS A 92 -8.73 8.38 11.04
CA HIS A 92 -8.86 7.15 10.24
C HIS A 92 -7.52 6.41 10.06
N LEU A 93 -6.50 6.79 10.83
CA LEU A 93 -5.16 6.24 10.72
C LEU A 93 -4.73 5.57 12.02
N HIS A 94 -4.15 4.38 11.88
CA HIS A 94 -3.41 3.73 12.96
C HIS A 94 -2.00 3.41 12.49
N TYR A 95 -1.02 3.47 13.39
CA TYR A 95 0.34 3.05 13.06
C TYR A 95 0.43 1.53 13.13
N ASP A 96 0.75 0.90 12.01
CA ASP A 96 0.96 -0.54 11.92
C ASP A 96 2.45 -0.84 12.09
N SER A 97 2.83 -1.30 13.28
CA SER A 97 4.22 -1.58 13.62
C SER A 97 4.81 -2.72 12.81
N ALA A 98 4.00 -3.67 12.31
CA ALA A 98 4.51 -4.76 11.48
C ALA A 98 4.87 -4.28 10.07
N HIS A 99 4.15 -3.28 9.55
CA HIS A 99 4.39 -2.73 8.21
C HIS A 99 5.32 -1.50 8.20
N HIS A 100 5.66 -0.96 9.37
CA HIS A 100 6.43 0.29 9.56
C HIS A 100 5.78 1.52 8.91
N LEU A 101 4.46 1.51 8.75
CA LEU A 101 3.69 2.56 8.09
C LEU A 101 2.41 2.85 8.85
N TYR A 102 1.87 4.06 8.67
CA TYR A 102 0.47 4.29 9.01
C TYR A 102 -0.41 3.50 8.05
N ARG A 103 -1.60 3.12 8.52
CA ARG A 103 -2.58 2.36 7.76
C ARG A 103 -3.95 3.01 7.90
N ALA A 104 -4.60 3.23 6.76
CA ALA A 104 -5.97 3.71 6.70
C ALA A 104 -6.93 2.61 7.14
N ASP A 105 -8.05 3.02 7.75
CA ASP A 105 -9.23 2.18 7.83
C ASP A 105 -9.93 2.07 6.46
N ASN A 106 -10.98 1.25 6.40
CA ASN A 106 -11.71 1.01 5.16
C ASN A 106 -12.45 2.26 4.66
N GLU A 107 -12.87 3.16 5.54
CA GLU A 107 -13.60 4.38 5.18
C GLU A 107 -12.68 5.36 4.46
N LEU A 108 -11.52 5.64 5.02
CA LEU A 108 -10.50 6.48 4.39
C LEU A 108 -9.96 5.84 3.11
N ALA A 109 -9.78 4.51 3.08
CA ALA A 109 -9.33 3.82 1.88
C ALA A 109 -10.34 3.94 0.72
N LEU A 110 -11.65 3.84 1.00
CA LEU A 110 -12.72 4.07 0.01
C LEU A 110 -12.76 5.54 -0.43
N ASP A 111 -12.68 6.48 0.49
CA ASP A 111 -12.62 7.92 0.15
C ASP A 111 -11.40 8.25 -0.73
N ASP A 112 -10.24 7.68 -0.42
CA ASP A 112 -9.05 7.82 -1.27
C ASP A 112 -9.28 7.22 -2.67
N MET A 113 -9.97 6.07 -2.80
CA MET A 113 -10.31 5.50 -4.12
C MET A 113 -11.11 6.49 -4.96
N HIS A 114 -12.14 7.09 -4.37
CA HIS A 114 -12.96 8.12 -5.02
C HIS A 114 -12.13 9.35 -5.39
N ARG A 115 -11.34 9.86 -4.44
CA ARG A 115 -10.54 11.07 -4.63
C ARG A 115 -9.49 10.93 -5.72
N PHE A 116 -8.85 9.78 -5.82
CA PHE A 116 -7.84 9.52 -6.85
C PHE A 116 -8.44 9.01 -8.17
N ASN A 117 -9.78 9.04 -8.32
CA ASN A 117 -10.51 8.50 -9.47
C ASN A 117 -10.07 7.07 -9.83
N ARG A 118 -9.81 6.25 -8.80
CA ARG A 118 -9.50 4.83 -8.95
C ARG A 118 -10.83 4.08 -9.02
N SER A 119 -11.06 3.38 -10.12
CA SER A 119 -12.29 2.61 -10.30
C SER A 119 -12.31 1.41 -9.35
N THR A 120 -13.36 1.30 -8.53
CA THR A 120 -13.75 0.05 -7.84
C THR A 120 -14.52 -0.90 -8.77
N LEU A 121 -14.93 -0.41 -9.95
CA LEU A 121 -15.97 -1.02 -10.79
C LEU A 121 -15.52 -2.26 -11.58
N ASP A 122 -14.24 -2.62 -11.53
CA ASP A 122 -13.76 -3.87 -12.16
C ASP A 122 -13.83 -5.07 -11.20
N LEU A 123 -14.36 -4.88 -9.98
CA LEU A 123 -14.14 -5.80 -8.86
C LEU A 123 -15.35 -5.98 -7.91
N VAL A 124 -16.57 -5.58 -8.31
CA VAL A 124 -17.79 -6.03 -7.63
C VAL A 124 -17.97 -7.51 -7.97
N GLN A 125 -17.68 -8.40 -7.02
CA GLN A 125 -18.28 -9.73 -7.09
C GLN A 125 -19.75 -9.53 -6.74
N ASP A 126 -20.61 -9.58 -7.76
CA ASP A 126 -22.04 -9.70 -7.59
C ASP A 126 -22.31 -10.96 -6.74
N THR A 127 -22.54 -10.79 -5.45
CA THR A 127 -23.17 -11.83 -4.63
C THR A 127 -24.63 -11.90 -5.03
N THR A 128 -24.89 -12.53 -6.17
CA THR A 128 -26.22 -12.97 -6.58
C THR A 128 -26.25 -14.48 -6.62
N ASP A 129 -26.16 -15.11 -5.45
CA ASP A 129 -26.71 -16.45 -5.24
C ASP A 129 -28.08 -16.21 -4.58
N GLY A 130 -29.20 -16.32 -5.29
CA GLY A 130 -29.68 -17.58 -5.82
C GLY A 130 -30.64 -18.22 -4.82
N SER A 131 -31.71 -17.50 -4.46
CA SER A 131 -32.87 -18.09 -3.76
C SER A 131 -33.79 -18.73 -4.78
N VAL A 132 -33.68 -20.06 -4.96
CA VAL A 132 -34.80 -20.97 -5.22
C VAL A 132 -34.46 -22.38 -4.75
#